data_AF-A0A0S8EWY1-F1
#
_entry.id   AF-A0A0S8EWY1-F1
#
_cell.length_a   1.000
_cell.length_b   1.000
_cell.length_c   1.000
_cell.angle_alpha   90.00
_cell.angle_beta   90.00
_cell.angle_gamma   90.00
#
_symmetry.space_group_name_H-M   'P 1'
#
loop_
_entity.id
_entity.type
_entity.pdbx_description
1 polymer ?
#
loop_
_entity_poly.entity_id
_entity_poly.type
_entity_poly.pdbx_seq_one_letter_code
_entity_poly.pdbx_strand_id
1 'polypeptide(L)'
;MEGHIGRWHCWRLLIIGALLVSSTAHANGSEDYLLRVLRSSDAFRVRAQAALSLGQIERTSRSVAALERAVRDKHPAVRVSAITSLRRLESKQSLEVVERATKDRNKSVRRAALEAVEALEAIGERQRGPGPPRYLVTVGMPGAKAERVSRQMLFDARIYLSEQLIELQGVELAPDDLSPADVKAEISRRRLSGFHLESSVVTLEPKGAGVRAVVSIIVLSNPGRDMRGMLRGAATATGRYSVETAEQALKGAFVGALRRLPTVLEAAKARGSL
;
A
#
# COMPACT_ATOMS: atom_id res chain seq x y z
N MET A 1 -1.87 54.38 -51.47
CA MET A 1 -2.26 54.73 -50.08
C MET A 1 -3.16 53.59 -49.59
N GLU A 2 -2.60 52.40 -49.34
CA GLU A 2 -2.00 51.99 -48.05
C GLU A 2 -2.96 52.18 -46.87
N GLY A 3 -3.39 51.06 -46.27
CA GLY A 3 -4.26 51.08 -45.09
C GLY A 3 -4.83 49.73 -44.67
N HIS A 4 -3.97 48.87 -44.13
CA HIS A 4 -4.22 47.87 -43.07
C HIS A 4 -5.65 47.35 -42.82
N ILE A 5 -5.94 46.09 -43.19
CA ILE A 5 -6.94 45.27 -42.51
C ILE A 5 -6.47 43.81 -42.39
N GLY A 6 -6.14 43.39 -41.15
CA GLY A 6 -6.57 42.07 -40.65
C GLY A 6 -5.69 40.82 -40.82
N ARG A 7 -4.39 40.84 -40.43
CA ARG A 7 -3.66 39.59 -40.10
C ARG A 7 -3.56 39.39 -38.58
N TRP A 8 -4.69 39.13 -37.92
CA TRP A 8 -4.71 38.80 -36.49
C TRP A 8 -5.74 37.72 -36.11
N HIS A 9 -5.86 36.64 -36.89
CA HIS A 9 -6.71 35.49 -36.50
C HIS A 9 -6.13 34.13 -36.95
N CYS A 10 -4.85 33.85 -36.68
CA CYS A 10 -4.28 32.50 -36.88
C CYS A 10 -3.68 31.86 -35.61
N TRP A 11 -3.89 32.41 -34.42
CA TRP A 11 -3.20 31.96 -33.19
C TRP A 11 -4.15 31.37 -32.14
N ARG A 12 -5.16 30.58 -32.52
CA ARG A 12 -6.09 29.99 -31.53
C ARG A 12 -6.33 28.48 -31.57
N LEU A 13 -5.60 27.68 -32.37
CA LEU A 13 -5.85 26.24 -32.45
C LEU A 13 -4.63 25.32 -32.30
N LEU A 14 -3.65 25.68 -31.45
CA LEU A 14 -2.54 24.77 -31.10
C LEU A 14 -2.14 24.80 -29.60
N ILE A 15 -3.09 24.83 -28.67
CA ILE A 15 -2.77 24.70 -27.21
C ILE A 15 -3.76 23.78 -26.47
N ILE A 16 -4.15 22.64 -27.04
CA ILE A 16 -4.89 21.61 -26.27
C ILE A 16 -4.20 20.22 -26.31
N GLY A 17 -3.10 20.05 -27.07
CA GLY A 17 -2.36 18.78 -27.15
C GLY A 17 -1.13 18.62 -26.25
N ALA A 18 -0.65 19.68 -25.57
CA ALA A 18 0.71 19.68 -24.98
C ALA A 18 0.79 19.42 -23.46
N LEU A 19 -0.34 19.32 -22.75
CA LEU A 19 -0.34 19.23 -21.28
C LEU A 19 -0.44 17.80 -20.71
N LEU A 20 -0.59 16.77 -21.54
CA LEU A 20 -0.51 15.37 -21.10
C LEU A 20 0.82 14.67 -21.45
N VAL A 21 1.63 15.26 -22.33
CA VAL A 21 2.96 14.71 -22.71
C VAL A 21 4.08 15.20 -21.77
N SER A 22 3.84 16.30 -21.06
CA SER A 22 4.88 16.93 -20.24
C SER A 22 5.12 16.22 -18.90
N SER A 23 4.13 15.54 -18.32
CA SER A 23 4.30 14.85 -17.04
C SER A 23 5.10 13.55 -17.18
N THR A 24 4.90 12.80 -18.26
CA THR A 24 5.63 11.55 -18.55
C THR A 24 7.08 11.81 -18.95
N ALA A 25 7.35 12.93 -19.62
CA ALA A 25 8.71 13.30 -20.03
C ALA A 25 9.64 13.62 -18.85
N HIS A 26 9.15 14.32 -17.81
CA HIS A 26 9.96 14.66 -16.62
C HIS A 26 10.22 13.45 -15.72
N ALA A 27 9.26 12.53 -15.60
CA ALA A 27 9.42 11.28 -14.86
C ALA A 27 10.45 10.36 -15.52
N ASN A 28 10.40 10.21 -16.85
CA ASN A 28 11.37 9.42 -17.62
C ASN A 28 12.79 10.01 -17.55
N GLY A 29 12.93 11.34 -17.67
CA GLY A 29 14.25 11.99 -17.56
C GLY A 29 14.89 11.82 -16.18
N SER A 30 14.08 11.85 -15.13
CA SER A 30 14.54 11.63 -13.76
C SER A 30 14.95 10.17 -13.51
N GLU A 31 14.16 9.21 -14.01
CA GLU A 31 14.50 7.79 -13.94
C GLU A 31 15.81 7.49 -14.66
N ASP A 32 15.96 7.92 -15.92
CA ASP A 32 17.15 7.64 -16.73
C ASP A 32 18.43 8.24 -16.10
N TYR A 33 18.31 9.42 -15.49
CA TYR A 33 19.41 10.02 -14.72
C TYR A 33 19.78 9.15 -13.50
N LEU A 34 18.80 8.74 -12.69
CA LEU A 34 19.04 7.93 -11.50
C LEU A 34 19.63 6.55 -11.85
N LEU A 35 19.13 5.90 -12.92
CA LEU A 35 19.67 4.64 -13.43
C LEU A 35 21.14 4.78 -13.85
N ARG A 36 21.48 5.87 -14.54
CA ARG A 36 22.85 6.17 -14.96
C ARG A 36 23.75 6.37 -13.75
N VAL A 37 23.33 7.22 -12.81
CA VAL A 37 24.10 7.56 -11.60
C VAL A 37 24.34 6.33 -10.73
N LEU A 38 23.33 5.48 -10.54
CA LEU A 38 23.45 4.23 -9.80
C LEU A 38 24.47 3.28 -10.46
N ARG A 39 24.58 3.29 -11.79
CA ARG A 39 25.49 2.40 -12.52
C ARG A 39 26.93 2.89 -12.59
N SER A 40 27.14 4.19 -12.82
CA SER A 40 28.45 4.71 -13.25
C SER A 40 29.15 5.64 -12.26
N SER A 41 28.50 6.05 -11.16
CA SER A 41 29.17 6.94 -10.20
C SER A 41 30.23 6.20 -9.39
N ASP A 42 31.44 6.76 -9.29
CA ASP A 42 32.51 6.21 -8.45
C ASP A 42 32.20 6.33 -6.95
N ALA A 43 31.53 7.42 -6.57
CA ALA A 43 31.20 7.73 -5.20
C ALA A 43 30.03 6.87 -4.71
N PHE A 44 30.31 5.96 -3.75
CA PHE A 44 29.28 5.07 -3.23
C PHE A 44 28.08 5.82 -2.61
N ARG A 45 28.30 7.00 -2.02
CA ARG A 45 27.23 7.82 -1.42
C ARG A 45 26.23 8.27 -2.48
N VAL A 46 26.72 8.63 -3.66
CA VAL A 46 25.90 9.06 -4.79
C VAL A 46 25.11 7.88 -5.34
N ARG A 47 25.74 6.69 -5.49
CA ARG A 47 25.01 5.46 -5.86
C ARG A 47 23.94 5.09 -4.84
N ALA A 48 24.25 5.17 -3.54
CA ALA A 48 23.30 4.85 -2.48
C ALA A 48 22.09 5.79 -2.50
N GLN A 49 22.32 7.09 -2.73
CA GLN A 49 21.25 8.07 -2.89
C GLN A 49 20.40 7.79 -4.13
N ALA A 50 21.04 7.47 -5.26
CA ALA A 50 20.32 7.11 -6.47
C ALA A 50 19.42 5.88 -6.27
N ALA A 51 19.92 4.84 -5.59
CA ALA A 51 19.12 3.67 -5.23
C ALA A 51 17.91 4.02 -4.35
N LEU A 52 18.09 4.90 -3.34
CA LEU A 52 16.97 5.37 -2.50
C LEU A 52 15.93 6.16 -3.31
N SER A 53 16.38 7.05 -4.18
CA SER A 53 15.51 7.86 -5.04
C SER A 53 14.73 7.01 -6.04
N LEU A 54 15.34 5.94 -6.61
CA LEU A 54 14.62 4.99 -7.45
C LEU A 54 13.48 4.27 -6.70
N GLY A 55 13.61 4.07 -5.39
CA GLY A 55 12.54 3.51 -4.55
C GLY A 55 11.43 4.51 -4.20
N GLN A 56 11.57 5.79 -4.57
CA GLN A 56 10.58 6.85 -4.31
C GLN A 56 9.80 7.28 -5.54
N ILE A 57 10.25 6.86 -6.73
CA ILE A 57 9.55 7.09 -8.00
C ILE A 57 8.67 5.89 -8.36
N GLU A 58 7.95 6.01 -9.47
CA GLU A 58 7.08 4.95 -9.97
C GLU A 58 7.85 3.64 -10.22
N ARG A 59 7.22 2.51 -9.85
CA ARG A 59 7.79 1.19 -10.05
C ARG A 59 7.79 0.85 -11.53
N THR A 60 8.98 0.80 -12.13
CA THR A 60 9.19 0.25 -13.48
C THR A 60 10.04 -1.01 -13.44
N SER A 61 9.97 -1.81 -14.50
CA SER A 61 10.86 -2.97 -14.68
C SER A 61 12.34 -2.58 -14.72
N ARG A 62 12.66 -1.41 -15.30
CA ARG A 62 14.03 -0.88 -15.38
C ARG A 62 14.58 -0.53 -14.00
N SER A 63 13.78 0.16 -13.19
CA SER A 63 14.13 0.54 -11.82
C SER A 63 14.33 -0.69 -10.93
N VAL A 64 13.43 -1.66 -10.99
CA VAL A 64 13.56 -2.91 -10.22
C VAL A 64 14.83 -3.68 -10.62
N ALA A 65 15.07 -3.88 -11.92
CA ALA A 65 16.27 -4.59 -12.39
C ALA A 65 17.58 -3.89 -11.99
N ALA A 66 17.60 -2.56 -12.01
CA ALA A 66 18.77 -1.79 -11.56
C ALA A 66 19.01 -1.92 -10.05
N LEU A 67 17.94 -1.89 -9.25
CA LEU A 67 18.01 -2.11 -7.81
C LEU A 67 18.46 -3.53 -7.46
N GLU A 68 17.92 -4.57 -8.13
CA GLU A 68 18.38 -5.96 -7.96
C GLU A 68 19.88 -6.12 -8.25
N ARG A 69 20.41 -5.42 -9.26
CA ARG A 69 21.85 -5.40 -9.51
C ARG A 69 22.60 -4.69 -8.39
N ALA A 70 22.07 -3.58 -7.86
CA ALA A 70 22.68 -2.81 -6.78
C ALA A 70 22.69 -3.54 -5.42
N VAL A 71 21.86 -4.56 -5.21
CA VAL A 71 21.97 -5.48 -4.06
C VAL A 71 23.34 -6.17 -4.01
N ARG A 72 24.08 -6.23 -5.12
CA ARG A 72 25.44 -6.79 -5.21
C ARG A 72 26.56 -5.73 -5.26
N ASP A 73 26.26 -4.47 -4.97
CA ASP A 73 27.26 -3.39 -5.02
C ASP A 73 28.44 -3.65 -4.05
N LYS A 74 29.64 -3.21 -4.44
CA LYS A 74 30.87 -3.32 -3.64
C LYS A 74 30.71 -2.71 -2.24
N HIS A 75 29.96 -1.62 -2.11
CA HIS A 75 29.81 -0.88 -0.86
C HIS A 75 28.50 -1.24 -0.13
N PRO A 76 28.55 -1.56 1.18
CA PRO A 76 27.38 -2.00 1.94
C PRO A 76 26.23 -0.98 1.98
N ALA A 77 26.54 0.32 2.04
CA ALA A 77 25.50 1.35 2.04
C ALA A 77 24.62 1.32 0.77
N VAL A 78 25.20 1.02 -0.40
CA VAL A 78 24.44 0.93 -1.66
C VAL A 78 23.55 -0.32 -1.63
N ARG A 79 24.06 -1.45 -1.12
CA ARG A 79 23.28 -2.68 -0.96
C ARG A 79 22.07 -2.48 -0.04
N VAL A 80 22.26 -1.83 1.12
CA VAL A 80 21.18 -1.49 2.06
C VAL A 80 20.13 -0.60 1.37
N SER A 81 20.56 0.46 0.68
CA SER A 81 19.66 1.34 -0.06
C SER A 81 18.84 0.59 -1.11
N ALA A 82 19.49 -0.29 -1.88
CA ALA A 82 18.84 -1.09 -2.91
C ALA A 82 17.76 -2.03 -2.34
N ILE A 83 18.10 -2.77 -1.28
CA ILE A 83 17.17 -3.67 -0.58
C ILE A 83 15.98 -2.89 -0.02
N THR A 84 16.25 -1.74 0.61
CA THR A 84 15.21 -0.87 1.17
C THR A 84 14.24 -0.37 0.11
N SER A 85 14.77 0.02 -1.06
CA SER A 85 13.97 0.45 -2.20
C SER A 85 13.17 -0.69 -2.81
N LEU A 86 13.74 -1.89 -2.95
CA LEU A 86 13.00 -3.07 -3.44
C LEU A 86 11.82 -3.44 -2.53
N ARG A 87 12.02 -3.36 -1.21
CA ARG A 87 10.94 -3.52 -0.22
C ARG A 87 9.87 -2.45 -0.40
N ARG A 88 10.26 -1.18 -0.50
CA ARG A 88 9.32 -0.06 -0.70
C ARG A 88 8.52 -0.16 -2.00
N LEU A 89 9.13 -0.67 -3.06
CA LEU A 89 8.48 -0.93 -4.34
C LEU A 89 7.66 -2.22 -4.35
N GLU A 90 7.57 -2.94 -3.22
CA GLU A 90 6.79 -4.18 -3.08
C GLU A 90 7.18 -5.22 -4.15
N SER A 91 8.48 -5.29 -4.47
CA SER A 91 9.00 -6.10 -5.56
C SER A 91 9.15 -7.57 -5.17
N LYS A 92 8.04 -8.30 -5.12
CA LYS A 92 8.04 -9.74 -4.79
C LYS A 92 8.94 -10.57 -5.73
N GLN A 93 9.04 -10.20 -7.00
CA GLN A 93 9.95 -10.87 -7.95
C GLN A 93 11.43 -10.79 -7.54
N SER A 94 11.80 -9.83 -6.70
CA SER A 94 13.17 -9.65 -6.22
C SER A 94 13.49 -10.47 -4.97
N LEU A 95 12.52 -11.25 -4.46
CA LEU A 95 12.64 -11.99 -3.20
C LEU A 95 13.90 -12.87 -3.17
N GLU A 96 14.15 -13.65 -4.22
CA GLU A 96 15.34 -14.51 -4.31
C GLU A 96 16.65 -13.72 -4.20
N VAL A 97 16.72 -12.52 -4.79
CA VAL A 97 17.92 -11.66 -4.70
C VAL A 97 18.09 -11.09 -3.29
N VAL A 98 16.99 -10.72 -2.63
CA VAL A 98 16.99 -10.17 -1.28
C VAL A 98 17.29 -11.27 -0.24
N GLU A 99 16.74 -12.47 -0.40
CA GLU A 99 17.03 -13.64 0.44
C GLU A 99 18.52 -13.96 0.46
N ARG A 100 19.21 -13.93 -0.70
CA ARG A 100 20.66 -14.13 -0.74
C ARG A 100 21.42 -13.07 0.08
N ALA A 101 20.91 -11.84 0.17
CA ALA A 101 21.53 -10.76 0.93
C ALA A 101 21.39 -10.93 2.46
N THR A 102 20.53 -11.83 2.94
CA THR A 102 20.47 -12.21 4.37
C THR A 102 21.77 -12.86 4.86
N LYS A 103 22.58 -13.39 3.92
CA LYS A 103 23.90 -13.99 4.18
C LYS A 103 25.06 -13.02 3.92
N ASP A 104 24.79 -11.71 3.73
CA ASP A 104 25.84 -10.73 3.46
C ASP A 104 26.85 -10.61 4.62
N ARG A 105 28.12 -10.37 4.30
CA ARG A 105 29.20 -10.16 5.29
C ARG A 105 28.93 -8.99 6.24
N ASN A 106 28.23 -7.95 5.78
CA ASN A 106 27.91 -6.77 6.56
C ASN A 106 26.59 -6.93 7.34
N LYS A 107 26.64 -6.70 8.65
CA LYS A 107 25.49 -6.85 9.56
C LYS A 107 24.29 -5.98 9.16
N SER A 108 24.52 -4.75 8.73
CA SER A 108 23.44 -3.83 8.33
C SER A 108 22.73 -4.29 7.06
N VAL A 109 23.46 -4.90 6.12
CA VAL A 109 22.87 -5.51 4.92
C VAL A 109 22.02 -6.71 5.30
N ARG A 110 22.51 -7.60 6.16
CA ARG A 110 21.72 -8.76 6.63
C ARG A 110 20.42 -8.33 7.30
N ARG A 111 20.48 -7.33 8.18
CA ARG A 111 19.28 -6.81 8.86
C ARG A 111 18.27 -6.24 7.87
N ALA A 112 18.72 -5.37 6.96
CA ALA A 112 17.84 -4.81 5.93
C ALA A 112 17.24 -5.89 5.02
N ALA A 113 18.01 -6.95 4.71
CA ALA A 113 17.56 -8.08 3.91
C ALA A 113 16.50 -8.90 4.64
N LEU A 114 16.68 -9.22 5.92
CA LEU A 114 15.68 -9.96 6.72
C LEU A 114 14.36 -9.18 6.81
N GLU A 115 14.42 -7.89 7.15
CA GLU A 115 13.25 -6.99 7.19
C GLU A 115 12.54 -6.91 5.81
N ALA A 116 13.31 -6.97 4.71
CA ALA A 116 12.76 -6.95 3.37
C ALA A 116 12.19 -8.30 2.94
N VAL A 117 12.80 -9.43 3.30
CA VAL A 117 12.25 -10.77 3.04
C VAL A 117 10.90 -10.91 3.72
N GLU A 118 10.81 -10.65 5.02
CA GLU A 118 9.55 -10.73 5.78
C GLU A 118 8.45 -9.89 5.13
N ALA A 119 8.75 -8.63 4.79
CA ALA A 119 7.81 -7.74 4.12
C ALA A 119 7.42 -8.23 2.71
N LEU A 120 8.35 -8.81 1.95
CA LEU A 120 8.10 -9.27 0.56
C LEU A 120 7.42 -10.64 0.50
N GLU A 121 7.64 -11.52 1.48
CA GLU A 121 6.92 -12.80 1.64
C GLU A 121 5.47 -12.54 2.03
N ALA A 122 5.24 -11.58 2.93
CA ALA A 122 3.89 -11.13 3.30
C ALA A 122 3.08 -10.60 2.10
N ILE A 123 3.76 -10.14 1.03
CA ILE A 123 3.12 -9.79 -0.23
C ILE A 123 2.73 -11.08 -0.93
N GLY A 124 1.44 -11.39 -1.02
CA GLY A 124 0.93 -12.50 -1.81
C GLY A 124 1.12 -13.90 -1.21
N GLU A 125 1.59 -14.04 0.03
CA GLU A 125 1.08 -15.13 0.85
C GLU A 125 -0.42 -14.89 1.04
N ARG A 126 -1.25 -15.89 0.68
CA ARG A 126 -2.69 -15.84 0.98
C ARG A 126 -2.83 -15.81 2.49
N GLN A 127 -2.98 -14.62 3.05
CA GLN A 127 -3.07 -14.45 4.49
C GLN A 127 -4.42 -15.02 4.92
N ARG A 128 -4.40 -16.19 5.55
CA ARG A 128 -5.59 -16.97 5.86
C ARG A 128 -5.65 -17.24 7.35
N GLY A 129 -6.83 -17.01 7.91
CA GLY A 129 -7.13 -17.34 9.29
C GLY A 129 -7.45 -18.81 9.53
N PRO A 130 -7.70 -19.16 10.80
CA PRO A 130 -7.85 -20.54 11.21
C PRO A 130 -9.04 -21.24 10.53
N GLY A 131 -8.92 -22.55 10.30
CA GLY A 131 -9.98 -23.38 9.73
C GLY A 131 -10.18 -23.23 8.21
N PRO A 132 -11.07 -24.02 7.58
CA PRO A 132 -11.32 -24.02 6.14
C PRO A 132 -11.77 -22.62 5.64
N PRO A 133 -11.34 -22.18 4.44
CA PRO A 133 -11.70 -20.86 3.95
C PRO A 133 -13.19 -20.82 3.62
N ARG A 134 -13.87 -19.79 4.11
CA ARG A 134 -15.30 -19.53 3.92
C ARG A 134 -15.54 -18.17 3.26
N TYR A 135 -14.65 -17.23 3.52
CA TYR A 135 -14.74 -15.85 3.08
C TYR A 135 -13.46 -15.45 2.34
N LEU A 136 -13.60 -14.90 1.13
CA LEU A 136 -12.52 -14.20 0.46
C LEU A 136 -12.72 -12.70 0.65
N VAL A 137 -11.83 -12.06 1.41
CA VAL A 137 -11.96 -10.67 1.83
C VAL A 137 -10.88 -9.83 1.17
N THR A 138 -11.28 -8.71 0.56
CA THR A 138 -10.34 -7.68 0.08
C THR A 138 -10.40 -6.47 1.00
N VAL A 139 -9.26 -5.82 1.23
CA VAL A 139 -9.16 -4.69 2.17
C VAL A 139 -8.67 -3.45 1.43
N GLY A 140 -9.52 -2.43 1.33
CA GLY A 140 -9.16 -1.14 0.76
C GLY A 140 -8.24 -0.33 1.67
N MET A 141 -7.56 0.67 1.10
CA MET A 141 -6.83 1.66 1.89
C MET A 141 -7.80 2.43 2.81
N PRO A 142 -7.53 2.53 4.12
CA PRO A 142 -8.33 3.35 5.00
C PRO A 142 -8.34 4.82 4.54
N GLY A 143 -9.50 5.45 4.53
CA GLY A 143 -9.64 6.89 4.35
C GLY A 143 -9.57 7.65 5.67
N ALA A 144 -9.44 8.99 5.62
CA ALA A 144 -9.54 9.84 6.80
C ALA A 144 -10.56 10.96 6.57
N LYS A 145 -11.46 11.15 7.54
CA LYS A 145 -12.25 12.38 7.68
C LYS A 145 -11.68 13.30 8.75
N ALA A 146 -10.83 12.77 9.63
CA ALA A 146 -10.16 13.54 10.66
C ALA A 146 -8.92 14.26 10.11
N GLU A 147 -8.69 15.51 10.54
CA GLU A 147 -7.60 16.36 10.05
C GLU A 147 -6.21 15.87 10.46
N ARG A 148 -6.09 15.20 11.61
CA ARG A 148 -4.81 14.81 12.23
C ARG A 148 -4.33 13.41 11.84
N VAL A 149 -4.69 12.92 10.65
CA VAL A 149 -4.34 11.56 10.21
C VAL A 149 -3.30 11.62 9.09
N SER A 150 -2.10 11.07 9.34
CA SER A 150 -1.05 11.01 8.32
C SER A 150 -1.25 9.83 7.37
N ARG A 151 -0.63 9.89 6.18
CA ARG A 151 -0.61 8.74 5.24
C ARG A 151 0.02 7.49 5.87
N GLN A 152 1.06 7.68 6.69
CA GLN A 152 1.70 6.58 7.40
C GLN A 152 0.72 5.90 8.37
N MET A 153 -0.04 6.67 9.15
CA MET A 153 -1.07 6.11 10.03
C MET A 153 -2.14 5.31 9.28
N LEU A 154 -2.51 5.73 8.05
CA LEU A 154 -3.47 4.99 7.22
C LEU A 154 -2.87 3.66 6.72
N PHE A 155 -1.59 3.66 6.37
CA PHE A 155 -0.87 2.46 6.00
C PHE A 155 -0.75 1.48 7.18
N ASP A 156 -0.37 1.98 8.36
CA ASP A 156 -0.27 1.17 9.58
C ASP A 156 -1.65 0.65 10.01
N ALA A 157 -2.70 1.46 9.87
CA ALA A 157 -4.08 1.03 10.10
C ALA A 157 -4.53 -0.08 9.13
N ARG A 158 -4.09 -0.02 7.87
CA ARG A 158 -4.37 -1.08 6.89
C ARG A 158 -3.69 -2.39 7.27
N ILE A 159 -2.41 -2.34 7.63
CA ILE A 159 -1.65 -3.51 8.09
C ILE A 159 -2.36 -4.12 9.29
N TYR A 160 -2.65 -3.30 10.29
CA TYR A 160 -3.32 -3.76 11.51
C TYR A 160 -4.70 -4.38 11.22
N LEU A 161 -5.49 -3.77 10.33
CA LEU A 161 -6.77 -4.32 9.91
C LEU A 161 -6.59 -5.71 9.27
N SER A 162 -5.62 -5.87 8.36
CA SER A 162 -5.32 -7.16 7.74
C SER A 162 -4.90 -8.21 8.77
N GLU A 163 -4.01 -7.88 9.70
CA GLU A 163 -3.59 -8.75 10.81
C GLU A 163 -4.78 -9.23 11.64
N GLN A 164 -5.69 -8.33 12.00
CA GLN A 164 -6.87 -8.69 12.79
C GLN A 164 -7.88 -9.55 12.00
N LEU A 165 -7.95 -9.40 10.68
CA LEU A 165 -8.85 -10.20 9.85
C LEU A 165 -8.38 -11.65 9.72
N ILE A 166 -7.07 -11.89 9.70
CA ILE A 166 -6.51 -13.24 9.59
C ILE A 166 -6.52 -13.99 10.92
N GLU A 167 -6.92 -13.36 12.02
CA GLU A 167 -7.27 -14.09 13.25
C GLU A 167 -8.68 -14.69 13.18
N LEU A 168 -9.52 -14.26 12.23
CA LEU A 168 -10.90 -14.72 12.13
C LEU A 168 -11.01 -16.05 11.39
N GLN A 169 -11.83 -16.94 11.95
CA GLN A 169 -12.05 -18.27 11.40
C GLN A 169 -12.64 -18.21 9.98
N GLY A 170 -12.01 -18.93 9.06
CA GLY A 170 -12.44 -19.05 7.67
C GLY A 170 -12.32 -17.78 6.84
N VAL A 171 -11.65 -16.74 7.34
CA VAL A 171 -11.30 -15.55 6.55
C VAL A 171 -10.00 -15.82 5.79
N GLU A 172 -10.01 -15.53 4.50
CA GLU A 172 -8.82 -15.48 3.65
C GLU A 172 -8.75 -14.11 2.99
N LEU A 173 -7.63 -13.43 3.12
CA LEU A 173 -7.39 -12.16 2.44
C LEU A 173 -6.98 -12.42 1.00
N ALA A 174 -7.66 -11.76 0.06
CA ALA A 174 -7.26 -11.79 -1.34
C ALA A 174 -6.00 -10.93 -1.54
N PRO A 175 -5.08 -11.32 -2.44
CA PRO A 175 -3.95 -10.48 -2.83
C PRO A 175 -4.39 -9.10 -3.33
N ASP A 176 -3.55 -8.10 -3.10
CA ASP A 176 -3.84 -6.69 -3.46
C ASP A 176 -3.89 -6.47 -4.97
N ASP A 177 -3.20 -7.31 -5.73
CA ASP A 177 -3.11 -7.29 -7.19
C ASP A 177 -4.17 -8.15 -7.89
N LEU A 178 -5.06 -8.80 -7.12
CA LEU A 178 -6.08 -9.67 -7.69
C LEU A 178 -7.16 -8.84 -8.41
N SER A 179 -7.31 -9.05 -9.72
CA SER A 179 -8.33 -8.33 -10.49
C SER A 179 -9.75 -8.68 -10.04
N PRO A 180 -10.75 -7.79 -10.20
CA PRO A 180 -12.14 -8.13 -9.86
C PRO A 180 -12.68 -9.37 -10.58
N ALA A 181 -12.19 -9.65 -11.79
CA ALA A 181 -12.54 -10.86 -12.55
C ALA A 181 -11.95 -12.12 -11.91
N ASP A 182 -10.68 -12.06 -11.49
CA ASP A 182 -10.00 -13.18 -10.83
C ASP A 182 -10.58 -13.46 -9.45
N VAL A 183 -10.92 -12.42 -8.69
CA VAL A 183 -11.67 -12.51 -7.43
C VAL A 183 -12.99 -13.26 -7.66
N LYS A 184 -13.78 -12.86 -8.68
CA LYS A 184 -15.03 -13.52 -9.02
C LYS A 184 -14.82 -14.99 -9.39
N ALA A 185 -13.82 -15.29 -10.22
CA ALA A 185 -13.49 -16.65 -10.62
C ALA A 185 -13.09 -17.52 -9.42
N GLU A 186 -12.29 -16.97 -8.50
CA GLU A 186 -11.85 -17.68 -7.30
C GLU A 186 -13.00 -17.97 -6.33
N ILE A 187 -13.86 -16.99 -6.09
CA ILE A 187 -15.07 -17.13 -5.27
C ILE A 187 -15.97 -18.26 -5.82
N SER A 188 -16.27 -18.23 -7.11
CA SER A 188 -17.14 -19.23 -7.75
C SER A 188 -16.52 -20.62 -7.74
N ARG A 189 -15.24 -20.74 -8.13
CA ARG A 189 -14.52 -22.02 -8.20
C ARG A 189 -14.43 -22.69 -6.83
N ARG A 190 -14.21 -21.91 -5.78
CA ARG A 190 -14.00 -22.41 -4.40
C ARG A 190 -15.27 -22.35 -3.54
N ARG A 191 -16.40 -21.89 -4.10
CA ARG A 191 -17.69 -21.71 -3.40
C ARG A 191 -17.54 -20.88 -2.12
N LEU A 192 -16.72 -19.83 -2.17
CA LEU A 192 -16.52 -18.89 -1.06
C LEU A 192 -17.58 -17.79 -1.09
N SER A 193 -17.70 -17.01 -0.01
CA SER A 193 -18.43 -15.75 -0.02
C SER A 193 -17.45 -14.57 -0.10
N GLY A 194 -17.61 -13.72 -1.11
CA GLY A 194 -16.72 -12.59 -1.34
C GLY A 194 -17.15 -11.32 -0.61
N PHE A 195 -16.20 -10.68 0.08
CA PHE A 195 -16.42 -9.40 0.73
C PHE A 195 -15.30 -8.39 0.44
N HIS A 196 -15.64 -7.11 0.52
CA HIS A 196 -14.70 -6.00 0.47
C HIS A 196 -14.92 -5.08 1.67
N LEU A 197 -13.84 -4.72 2.33
CA LEU A 197 -13.87 -3.83 3.48
C LEU A 197 -13.30 -2.47 3.10
N GLU A 198 -14.14 -1.45 3.21
CA GLU A 198 -13.71 -0.05 3.15
C GLU A 198 -13.73 0.51 4.57
N SER A 199 -12.63 1.13 4.99
CA SER A 199 -12.54 1.69 6.34
C SER A 199 -12.20 3.17 6.31
N SER A 200 -12.60 3.88 7.36
CA SER A 200 -12.27 5.29 7.52
C SER A 200 -12.06 5.67 8.99
N VAL A 201 -11.02 6.46 9.23
CA VAL A 201 -10.84 7.19 10.49
C VAL A 201 -11.79 8.38 10.49
N VAL A 202 -12.87 8.25 11.25
CA VAL A 202 -13.94 9.25 11.35
C VAL A 202 -13.51 10.39 12.28
N THR A 203 -12.88 10.05 13.40
CA THR A 203 -12.43 11.01 14.41
C THR A 203 -11.09 10.56 14.96
N LEU A 204 -10.17 11.51 15.14
CA LEU A 204 -8.91 11.32 15.87
C LEU A 204 -8.54 12.64 16.53
N GLU A 205 -8.83 12.75 17.83
CA GLU A 205 -8.74 14.02 18.54
C GLU A 205 -8.39 13.83 20.03
N PRO A 206 -7.76 14.82 20.68
CA PRO A 206 -7.64 14.85 22.13
C PRO A 206 -9.02 14.82 22.79
N LYS A 207 -9.19 14.00 23.83
CA LYS A 207 -10.40 13.95 24.66
C LYS A 207 -10.02 13.83 26.13
N GLY A 208 -10.18 14.91 26.88
CA GLY A 208 -9.75 14.99 28.28
C GLY A 208 -8.24 14.73 28.40
N ALA A 209 -7.84 13.79 29.25
CA ALA A 209 -6.45 13.37 29.43
C ALA A 209 -6.00 12.25 28.46
N GLY A 210 -6.73 12.03 27.37
CA GLY A 210 -6.47 10.96 26.40
C GLY A 210 -6.64 11.39 24.94
N VAL A 211 -6.48 10.43 24.03
CA VAL A 211 -6.76 10.58 22.59
C VAL A 211 -7.89 9.64 22.22
N ARG A 212 -8.96 10.18 21.63
CA ARG A 212 -10.10 9.41 21.14
C ARG A 212 -9.97 9.15 19.66
N ALA A 213 -10.16 7.89 19.27
CA ALA A 213 -10.33 7.49 17.89
C ALA A 213 -11.73 6.90 17.66
N VAL A 214 -12.30 7.18 16.49
CA VAL A 214 -13.53 6.54 16.00
C VAL A 214 -13.29 6.10 14.57
N VAL A 215 -13.59 4.84 14.29
CA VAL A 215 -13.45 4.26 12.95
C VAL A 215 -14.79 3.70 12.47
N SER A 216 -14.96 3.68 11.16
CA SER A 216 -16.05 3.00 10.47
C SER A 216 -15.46 1.98 9.52
N ILE A 217 -16.08 0.81 9.41
CA ILE A 217 -15.78 -0.20 8.39
C ILE A 217 -17.09 -0.55 7.70
N ILE A 218 -17.15 -0.34 6.40
CA ILE A 218 -18.26 -0.75 5.55
C ILE A 218 -17.90 -2.13 4.98
N VAL A 219 -18.82 -3.08 5.15
CA VAL A 219 -18.72 -4.42 4.57
C VAL A 219 -19.53 -4.42 3.28
N LEU A 220 -18.88 -4.64 2.15
CA LEU A 220 -19.48 -4.70 0.82
C LEU A 220 -19.41 -6.12 0.25
N SER A 221 -20.34 -6.48 -0.64
CA SER A 221 -20.21 -7.69 -1.46
C SER A 221 -19.01 -7.58 -2.40
N ASN A 222 -18.45 -8.71 -2.80
CA ASN A 222 -17.37 -8.76 -3.77
C ASN A 222 -17.71 -9.83 -4.82
N PRO A 223 -17.77 -9.49 -6.13
CA PRO A 223 -17.38 -8.22 -6.75
C PRO A 223 -18.44 -7.11 -6.75
N GLY A 224 -19.70 -7.39 -6.39
CA GLY A 224 -20.83 -6.46 -6.62
C GLY A 224 -20.80 -5.12 -5.88
N ARG A 225 -20.00 -4.99 -4.82
CA ARG A 225 -19.87 -3.79 -3.97
C ARG A 225 -21.18 -3.31 -3.31
N ASP A 226 -22.18 -4.18 -3.18
CA ASP A 226 -23.42 -3.86 -2.44
C ASP A 226 -23.15 -3.80 -0.94
N MET A 227 -23.75 -2.85 -0.24
CA MET A 227 -23.60 -2.75 1.21
C MET A 227 -24.23 -3.95 1.93
N ARG A 228 -23.43 -4.63 2.76
CA ARG A 228 -23.83 -5.78 3.58
C ARG A 228 -23.88 -5.46 5.07
N GLY A 229 -23.15 -4.45 5.51
CA GLY A 229 -23.23 -3.94 6.86
C GLY A 229 -22.26 -2.79 7.11
N MET A 230 -22.44 -2.13 8.24
CA MET A 230 -21.52 -1.11 8.73
C MET A 230 -21.14 -1.41 10.17
N LEU A 231 -19.84 -1.41 10.43
CA LEU A 231 -19.24 -1.60 11.73
C LEU A 231 -18.68 -0.25 12.18
N ARG A 232 -18.82 0.04 13.47
CA ARG A 232 -18.27 1.24 14.07
C ARG A 232 -17.56 0.87 15.34
N GLY A 233 -16.38 1.43 15.54
CA GLY A 233 -15.58 1.22 16.74
C GLY A 233 -15.07 2.54 17.27
N ALA A 234 -14.89 2.60 18.57
CA ALA A 234 -14.33 3.77 19.23
C ALA A 234 -13.49 3.32 20.42
N ALA A 235 -12.36 3.98 20.62
CA ALA A 235 -11.51 3.77 21.78
C ALA A 235 -10.89 5.08 22.23
N THR A 236 -10.36 5.09 23.44
CA THR A 236 -9.64 6.23 23.99
C THR A 236 -8.39 5.71 24.67
N ALA A 237 -7.24 6.12 24.14
CA ALA A 237 -5.94 5.84 24.75
C ALA A 237 -5.62 6.92 25.77
N THR A 238 -4.99 6.55 26.87
CA THR A 238 -4.59 7.46 27.94
C THR A 238 -3.28 8.16 27.58
N GLY A 239 -3.14 9.43 27.94
CA GLY A 239 -1.94 10.22 27.69
C GLY A 239 -2.18 11.43 26.78
N ARG A 240 -1.19 12.31 26.73
CA ARG A 240 -1.20 13.47 25.82
C ARG A 240 -1.19 12.99 24.36
N TYR A 241 -1.65 13.86 23.48
CA TYR A 241 -1.60 13.59 22.05
C TYR A 241 -0.15 13.40 21.58
N SER A 242 0.15 12.19 21.13
CA SER A 242 1.35 11.82 20.38
C SER A 242 0.96 10.84 19.27
N VAL A 243 1.90 10.53 18.38
CA VAL A 243 1.68 9.54 17.31
C VAL A 243 1.37 8.17 17.92
N GLU A 244 2.11 7.77 18.95
CA GLU A 244 1.94 6.49 19.64
C GLU A 244 0.58 6.37 20.33
N THR A 245 0.16 7.41 21.07
CA THR A 245 -1.15 7.41 21.74
C THR A 245 -2.29 7.42 20.73
N ALA A 246 -2.13 8.11 19.60
CA ALA A 246 -3.09 8.12 18.51
C ALA A 246 -3.21 6.73 17.84
N GLU A 247 -2.09 6.06 17.59
CA GLU A 247 -2.06 4.70 17.06
C GLU A 247 -2.71 3.70 18.02
N GLN A 248 -2.43 3.79 19.32
CA GLN A 248 -3.08 2.97 20.34
C GLN A 248 -4.61 3.15 20.32
N ALA A 249 -5.08 4.39 20.24
CA ALA A 249 -6.52 4.69 20.15
C ALA A 249 -7.12 4.11 18.85
N LEU A 250 -6.43 4.24 17.71
CA LEU A 250 -6.88 3.69 16.43
C LEU A 250 -6.97 2.16 16.47
N LYS A 251 -5.94 1.47 16.96
CA LYS A 251 -5.93 0.01 17.10
C LYS A 251 -7.10 -0.45 17.96
N GLY A 252 -7.30 0.17 19.13
CA GLY A 252 -8.44 -0.15 20.00
C GLY A 252 -9.80 0.08 19.32
N ALA A 253 -9.94 1.13 18.51
CA ALA A 253 -11.16 1.40 17.77
C ALA A 253 -11.42 0.34 16.69
N PHE A 254 -10.39 -0.10 15.95
CA PHE A 254 -10.50 -1.18 14.98
C PHE A 254 -10.90 -2.51 15.62
N VAL A 255 -10.27 -2.91 16.73
CA VAL A 255 -10.66 -4.11 17.49
C VAL A 255 -12.13 -4.04 17.90
N GLY A 256 -12.57 -2.89 18.42
CA GLY A 256 -13.96 -2.66 18.80
C GLY A 256 -14.94 -2.81 17.63
N ALA A 257 -14.57 -2.30 16.44
CA ALA A 257 -15.39 -2.43 15.24
C ALA A 257 -15.46 -3.90 14.75
N LEU A 258 -14.31 -4.58 14.69
CA LEU A 258 -14.16 -5.92 14.12
C LEU A 258 -14.79 -7.03 14.98
N ARG A 259 -15.03 -6.79 16.27
CA ARG A 259 -15.71 -7.77 17.14
C ARG A 259 -17.04 -8.28 16.59
N ARG A 260 -17.78 -7.44 15.84
CA ARG A 260 -19.06 -7.81 15.22
C ARG A 260 -18.94 -8.31 13.78
N LEU A 261 -17.73 -8.29 13.20
CA LEU A 261 -17.53 -8.69 11.82
C LEU A 261 -17.95 -10.14 11.54
N PRO A 262 -17.60 -11.16 12.36
CA PRO A 262 -18.03 -12.53 12.09
C PRO A 262 -19.54 -12.68 11.94
N THR A 263 -20.32 -12.06 12.83
CA THR A 263 -21.79 -12.07 12.78
C THR A 263 -22.31 -11.39 11.51
N VAL A 264 -21.69 -10.28 11.08
CA VAL A 264 -22.07 -9.58 9.84
C VAL A 264 -21.75 -10.43 8.61
N LEU A 265 -20.59 -11.09 8.57
CA LEU A 265 -20.19 -11.96 7.45
C LEU A 265 -21.15 -13.15 7.30
N GLU A 266 -21.53 -13.79 8.41
CA GLU A 266 -22.50 -14.88 8.41
C GLU A 266 -23.89 -14.41 7.94
N ALA A 267 -24.38 -13.30 8.48
CA ALA A 267 -25.66 -12.74 8.08
C ALA A 267 -25.67 -12.30 6.62
N ALA A 268 -24.55 -11.79 6.11
CA ALA A 268 -24.42 -11.35 4.73
C ALA A 268 -24.34 -12.53 3.75
N LYS A 269 -23.67 -13.63 4.14
CA LYS A 269 -23.64 -14.89 3.37
C LYS A 269 -25.05 -15.45 3.16
N ALA A 270 -25.89 -15.45 4.20
CA ALA A 270 -27.26 -15.94 4.12
C ALA A 270 -28.13 -15.15 3.11
N ARG A 271 -27.81 -13.89 2.85
CA ARG A 271 -28.52 -13.01 1.89
C ARG A 271 -27.96 -13.08 0.46
N GLY A 272 -26.95 -13.90 0.20
CA GLY A 272 -26.21 -13.97 -1.06
C GLY A 272 -26.27 -15.34 -1.76
N SER A 273 -27.24 -16.17 -1.41
CA SER A 273 -27.55 -17.44 -2.08
C SER A 273 -28.81 -17.28 -2.93
N LEU A 274 -28.69 -16.61 -4.07
CA LEU A 274 -29.64 -16.70 -5.19
C LEU A 274 -28.83 -16.94 -6.47
#